data_AF-A0AAW4DVQ4-F1
#
_entry.id   AF-A0AAW4DVQ4-F1
#
_cell.length_a   1.000
_cell.length_b   1.000
_cell.length_c   1.000
_cell.angle_alpha   90.00
_cell.angle_beta   90.00
_cell.angle_gamma   90.00
#
_symmetry.space_group_name_H-M   'P 1'
#
loop_
_entity.id
_entity.type
_entity.pdbx_description
1 polymer ?
#
loop_
_entity_poly.entity_id
_entity_poly.type
_entity_poly.pdbx_seq_one_letter_code
_entity_poly.pdbx_strand_id
1 'polypeptide(L)'
;MNTPVNPAVFAAENATTKEKIRAFLVSELDEWSIDPDNVYINGVNDPEERMVIDSNSLTAEAINRVFEKDAPSYSTRTAGLFTVAYSYADEHRLAAPDLAKVGEVIGQLVNDLG
;
A
#
# COMPACT_ATOMS: atom_id res chain seq x y z
N MET A 1 -25.56 3.60 25.50
CA MET A 1 -25.94 4.75 24.65
C MET A 1 -24.75 5.03 23.75
N ASN A 2 -24.88 4.81 22.44
CA ASN A 2 -23.80 5.13 21.50
C ASN A 2 -23.88 6.62 21.21
N THR A 3 -22.80 7.36 21.50
CA THR A 3 -22.68 8.77 21.16
C THR A 3 -22.83 8.92 19.63
N PRO A 4 -23.67 9.83 19.13
CA PRO A 4 -23.78 10.07 17.70
C PRO A 4 -22.42 10.50 17.14
N VAL A 5 -21.91 9.72 16.20
CA VAL A 5 -20.72 10.01 15.41
C VAL A 5 -21.01 11.26 14.58
N ASN A 6 -20.26 12.35 14.78
CA ASN A 6 -20.37 13.55 13.95
C ASN A 6 -19.63 13.34 12.62
N PRO A 7 -20.31 13.25 11.47
CA PRO A 7 -19.67 12.91 10.20
C PRO A 7 -18.48 13.81 9.83
N ALA A 8 -18.52 15.09 10.19
CA ALA A 8 -17.44 16.03 9.89
C ALA A 8 -16.17 15.76 10.71
N VAL A 9 -16.33 15.38 11.98
CA VAL A 9 -15.20 15.04 12.86
C VAL A 9 -14.54 13.76 12.38
N PHE A 10 -15.34 12.74 12.05
CA PHE A 10 -14.84 11.46 11.54
C PHE A 10 -14.14 11.62 10.18
N ALA A 11 -14.65 12.47 9.30
CA ALA A 11 -13.99 12.77 8.04
C ALA A 11 -12.63 13.47 8.24
N ALA A 12 -12.54 14.42 9.18
CA ALA A 12 -11.30 15.14 9.47
C ALA A 12 -10.25 14.23 10.12
N GLU A 13 -10.65 13.37 11.06
CA GLU A 13 -9.75 12.37 11.66
C GLU A 13 -9.20 11.41 10.60
N ASN A 14 -10.06 10.88 9.73
CA ASN A 14 -9.63 10.01 8.64
C ASN A 14 -8.70 10.71 7.64
N ALA A 15 -8.95 11.97 7.30
CA ALA A 15 -8.07 12.75 6.45
C ALA A 15 -6.68 12.89 7.08
N THR A 16 -6.64 13.22 8.38
CA THR A 16 -5.38 13.33 9.15
C THR A 16 -4.62 12.00 9.19
N THR A 17 -5.32 10.88 9.37
CA THR A 17 -4.69 9.55 9.34
C THR A 17 -4.11 9.22 7.97
N LYS A 18 -4.84 9.50 6.88
CA LYS A 18 -4.33 9.29 5.51
C LYS A 18 -3.09 10.14 5.21
N GLU A 19 -3.05 11.39 5.68
CA GLU A 19 -1.88 12.26 5.55
C GLU A 19 -0.67 11.71 6.31
N LYS A 20 -0.87 11.20 7.54
CA LYS A 20 0.19 10.56 8.33
C LYS A 20 0.75 9.31 7.65
N ILE A 21 -0.13 8.45 7.12
CA ILE A 21 0.26 7.27 6.35
C ILE A 21 1.14 7.66 5.17
N ARG A 22 0.68 8.61 4.36
CA ARG A 22 1.43 9.08 3.19
C ARG A 22 2.79 9.67 3.58
N ALA A 23 2.83 10.52 4.60
CA ALA A 23 4.07 11.14 5.06
C ALA A 23 5.10 10.10 5.56
N PHE A 24 4.64 9.09 6.29
CA PHE A 24 5.48 7.98 6.75
C PHE A 24 6.04 7.20 5.57
N LEU A 25 5.20 6.80 4.60
CA LEU A 25 5.66 6.07 3.41
C LEU A 25 6.68 6.87 2.59
N VAL A 26 6.45 8.16 2.38
CA VAL A 26 7.42 9.03 1.68
C VAL A 26 8.77 9.03 2.40
N SER A 27 8.77 9.12 3.73
CA SER A 27 10.01 9.11 4.52
C SER A 27 10.73 7.77 4.44
N GLU A 28 10.02 6.66 4.65
CA GLU A 28 10.62 5.32 4.71
C GLU A 28 11.08 4.80 3.34
N LEU A 29 10.47 5.28 2.25
CA LEU A 29 10.77 4.83 0.89
C LEU A 29 11.69 5.79 0.11
N ASP A 30 12.12 6.90 0.73
CA ASP A 30 12.98 7.91 0.11
C ASP A 30 14.34 7.33 -0.32
N GLU A 31 14.87 6.35 0.42
CA GLU A 31 16.12 5.65 0.08
C GLU A 31 16.10 5.05 -1.34
N TRP A 32 14.92 4.61 -1.80
CA TRP A 32 14.72 4.06 -3.15
C TRP A 32 14.16 5.09 -4.14
N SER A 33 14.02 6.35 -3.74
CA SER A 33 13.40 7.43 -4.53
C SER A 33 11.99 7.05 -5.02
N ILE A 34 11.23 6.35 -4.19
CA ILE A 34 9.88 5.89 -4.51
C ILE A 34 8.85 6.92 -4.05
N ASP A 35 7.99 7.33 -4.98
CA ASP A 35 6.76 8.03 -4.66
C ASP A 35 5.63 7.00 -4.42
N PRO A 36 5.12 6.87 -3.17
CA PRO A 36 4.15 5.83 -2.83
C PRO A 36 2.78 6.02 -3.52
N ASP A 37 2.50 7.17 -4.13
CA ASP A 37 1.29 7.37 -4.93
C ASP A 37 1.43 6.88 -6.38
N ASN A 38 2.68 6.73 -6.86
CA ASN A 38 3.00 6.37 -8.25
C ASN A 38 3.72 5.03 -8.39
N VAL A 39 3.83 4.28 -7.30
CA VAL A 39 4.27 2.88 -7.28
C VAL A 39 3.14 2.00 -6.82
N TYR A 40 2.96 0.88 -7.52
CA TYR A 40 1.82 0.00 -7.39
C TYR A 40 2.26 -1.40 -6.98
N ILE A 41 1.52 -2.01 -6.05
CA ILE A 41 1.51 -3.46 -5.86
C ILE A 41 0.53 -4.01 -6.87
N ASN A 42 1.04 -4.76 -7.86
CA ASN A 42 0.20 -5.45 -8.83
C ASN A 42 0.21 -6.95 -8.52
N GLY A 43 -0.98 -7.50 -8.34
CA GLY A 43 -1.22 -8.91 -8.09
C GLY A 43 -1.76 -9.64 -9.31
N VAL A 44 -1.26 -10.84 -9.57
CA VAL A 44 -1.73 -11.74 -10.64
C VAL A 44 -2.39 -12.98 -10.02
N ASN A 45 -3.34 -13.57 -10.74
CA ASN A 45 -3.92 -14.88 -10.36
C ASN A 45 -2.90 -16.01 -10.56
N ASP A 46 -2.19 -15.98 -11.68
CA ASP A 46 -1.20 -16.96 -12.11
C ASP A 46 0.02 -16.23 -12.72
N PRO A 47 1.24 -16.48 -12.24
CA PRO A 47 2.46 -15.89 -12.81
C PRO A 47 2.72 -16.29 -14.26
N GLU A 48 2.21 -17.43 -14.75
CA GLU A 48 2.36 -17.86 -16.14
C GLU A 48 1.43 -17.08 -17.08
N GLU A 49 0.19 -16.81 -16.64
CA GLU A 49 -0.78 -16.02 -17.41
C GLU A 49 -0.47 -14.53 -17.36
N ARG A 50 0.21 -14.06 -16.30
CA ARG A 50 0.57 -12.65 -16.05
C ARG A 50 -0.63 -11.69 -16.09
N MET A 51 -1.84 -12.21 -15.89
CA MET A 51 -3.06 -11.42 -15.88
C MET A 51 -3.18 -10.72 -14.52
N VAL A 52 -3.09 -9.39 -14.53
CA VAL A 52 -3.23 -8.59 -13.30
C VAL A 52 -4.68 -8.55 -12.87
N ILE A 53 -4.94 -8.98 -11.64
CA ILE A 53 -6.28 -9.03 -11.02
C ILE A 53 -6.45 -7.98 -9.92
N ASP A 54 -5.36 -7.43 -9.41
CA ASP A 54 -5.34 -6.40 -8.39
C ASP A 54 -4.21 -5.40 -8.64
N SER A 55 -4.45 -4.14 -8.34
CA SER A 55 -3.46 -3.07 -8.48
C SER A 55 -3.82 -1.92 -7.55
N ASN A 56 -2.95 -1.68 -6.57
CA ASN A 56 -3.11 -0.58 -5.60
C ASN A 56 -1.81 0.21 -5.51
N SER A 57 -1.89 1.54 -5.44
CA SER A 57 -0.70 2.33 -5.08
C SER A 57 -0.27 1.97 -3.66
N LEU A 58 1.00 2.17 -3.32
CA LEU A 58 1.49 1.88 -1.96
C LEU A 58 0.72 2.69 -0.91
N THR A 59 0.39 3.95 -1.20
CA THR A 59 -0.46 4.76 -0.33
C THR A 59 -1.87 4.16 -0.17
N ALA A 60 -2.51 3.76 -1.27
CA ALA A 60 -3.87 3.21 -1.22
C ALA A 60 -3.90 1.87 -0.46
N GLU A 61 -2.92 1.00 -0.72
CA GLU A 61 -2.77 -0.27 -0.03
C GLU A 61 -2.57 -0.06 1.47
N ALA A 62 -1.65 0.82 1.88
CA ALA A 62 -1.40 1.10 3.29
C ALA A 62 -2.64 1.68 4.00
N ILE A 63 -3.39 2.56 3.32
CA ILE A 63 -4.65 3.11 3.83
C ILE A 63 -5.66 1.98 4.09
N ASN A 64 -5.85 1.07 3.13
CA ASN A 64 -6.78 -0.05 3.27
C ASN A 64 -6.38 -0.94 4.45
N ARG A 65 -5.10 -1.34 4.51
CA ARG A 65 -4.57 -2.20 5.59
C ARG A 65 -4.71 -1.59 6.98
N VAL A 66 -4.41 -0.30 7.12
CA VAL A 66 -4.57 0.42 8.40
C VAL A 66 -6.03 0.46 8.83
N PHE A 67 -6.96 0.83 7.94
CA PHE A 67 -8.38 0.92 8.29
C PHE A 67 -9.02 -0.46 8.54
N GLU A 68 -8.54 -1.51 7.87
CA GLU A 68 -8.97 -2.89 8.06
C GLU A 68 -8.30 -3.57 9.26
N LYS A 69 -7.24 -2.95 9.81
CA LYS A 69 -6.39 -3.50 10.88
C LYS A 69 -5.77 -4.85 10.52
N ASP A 70 -5.39 -4.99 9.24
CA ASP A 70 -4.88 -6.22 8.66
C ASP A 70 -3.46 -5.99 8.15
N ALA A 71 -2.48 -6.63 8.77
CA ALA A 71 -1.09 -6.52 8.34
C ALA A 71 -0.88 -7.34 7.06
N PRO A 72 -0.27 -6.76 6.01
CA PRO A 72 -0.15 -7.47 4.75
C PRO A 72 0.89 -8.60 4.79
N SER A 73 0.61 -9.65 4.02
CA SER A 73 1.58 -10.71 3.69
C SER A 73 1.56 -10.95 2.18
N TYR A 74 2.53 -10.38 1.46
CA TYR A 74 2.60 -10.48 0.01
C TYR A 74 3.32 -11.75 -0.46
N SER A 75 2.77 -12.39 -1.49
CA SER A 75 3.42 -13.50 -2.19
C SER A 75 4.26 -12.97 -3.34
N THR A 76 5.59 -13.15 -3.27
CA THR A 76 6.51 -12.76 -4.37
C THR A 76 6.29 -13.55 -5.66
N ARG A 77 5.56 -14.67 -5.60
CA ARG A 77 5.16 -15.45 -6.77
C ARG A 77 4.05 -14.76 -7.55
N THR A 78 3.11 -14.11 -6.86
CA THR A 78 1.86 -13.61 -7.44
C THR A 78 1.70 -12.10 -7.31
N ALA A 79 2.72 -11.40 -6.82
CA ALA A 79 2.71 -9.95 -6.72
C ALA A 79 4.09 -9.36 -7.05
N GLY A 80 4.11 -8.08 -7.40
CA GLY A 80 5.34 -7.30 -7.57
C GLY A 80 5.08 -5.81 -7.39
N LEU A 81 6.17 -5.05 -7.29
CA LEU A 81 6.15 -3.58 -7.31
C LEU A 81 6.37 -3.08 -8.73
N PHE A 82 5.53 -2.15 -9.16
CA PHE A 82 5.55 -1.62 -10.51
C PHE A 82 5.36 -0.10 -10.55
N THR A 83 5.94 0.55 -11.54
CA THR A 83 5.72 1.98 -11.81
C THR A 83 4.43 2.26 -12.60
N VAL A 84 3.78 1.20 -13.11
CA VAL A 84 2.56 1.29 -13.92
C VAL A 84 1.49 0.39 -13.31
N ALA A 85 0.32 0.98 -13.01
CA ALA A 85 -0.84 0.24 -12.53
C ALA A 85 -1.30 -0.81 -13.56
N TYR A 86 -1.83 -1.93 -13.07
CA TYR A 86 -2.33 -3.04 -13.90
C TYR A 86 -1.33 -3.60 -14.92
N SER A 87 -0.03 -3.46 -14.67
CA SER A 87 1.02 -4.03 -15.52
C SER A 87 1.82 -5.12 -14.80
N TYR A 88 2.19 -6.16 -15.54
CA TYR A 88 3.13 -7.19 -15.07
C TYR A 88 4.33 -7.33 -16.03
N ALA A 89 4.60 -6.28 -16.81
CA ALA A 89 5.75 -6.22 -17.69
C ALA A 89 7.05 -5.96 -16.89
N ASP A 90 8.12 -6.66 -17.25
CA ASP A 90 9.38 -6.59 -16.52
C ASP A 90 10.03 -5.20 -16.57
N GLU A 91 9.79 -4.43 -17.64
CA GLU A 91 10.25 -3.04 -17.78
C GLU A 91 9.59 -2.05 -16.81
N HIS A 92 8.41 -2.38 -16.28
CA HIS A 92 7.74 -1.58 -15.27
C HIS A 92 8.05 -2.05 -13.85
N ARG A 93 8.73 -3.20 -13.69
CA ARG A 93 8.98 -3.81 -12.39
C ARG A 93 10.13 -3.10 -11.68
N LEU A 94 9.92 -2.79 -10.40
CA LEU A 94 10.98 -2.29 -9.54
C LEU A 94 11.84 -3.44 -9.00
N ALA A 95 13.15 -3.24 -8.99
CA ALA A 95 14.11 -4.20 -8.45
C ALA A 95 14.30 -4.07 -6.92
N ALA A 96 14.05 -2.89 -6.36
CA ALA A 96 14.14 -2.60 -4.94
C ALA A 96 13.16 -1.46 -4.56
N PRO A 97 12.65 -1.42 -3.31
CA PRO A 97 12.77 -2.47 -2.29
C PRO A 97 11.99 -3.72 -2.70
N ASP A 98 12.18 -4.84 -1.99
CA ASP A 98 11.37 -6.03 -2.22
C ASP A 98 10.01 -5.92 -1.51
N LEU A 99 9.10 -6.84 -1.85
CA LEU A 99 7.77 -6.88 -1.25
C LEU A 99 7.79 -7.21 0.25
N ALA A 100 8.83 -7.89 0.75
CA ALA A 100 8.95 -8.17 2.18
C ALA A 100 9.21 -6.88 2.95
N LYS A 101 10.10 -6.02 2.45
CA LYS A 101 10.37 -4.71 3.03
C LYS A 101 9.14 -3.79 2.95
N VAL A 102 8.43 -3.77 1.82
CA VAL A 102 7.17 -3.01 1.71
C VAL A 102 6.12 -3.53 2.70
N GLY A 103 6.00 -4.85 2.84
CA GLY A 103 5.11 -5.47 3.83
C GLY A 103 5.47 -5.10 5.28
N GLU A 104 6.76 -5.05 5.62
CA GLU A 104 7.24 -4.59 6.92
C GLU A 104 6.83 -3.14 7.20
N VAL A 105 7.08 -2.23 6.25
CA VAL A 105 6.76 -0.80 6.37
C VAL A 105 5.25 -0.59 6.54
N ILE A 106 4.42 -1.26 5.74
CA ILE A 106 2.96 -1.17 5.87
C ILE A 106 2.48 -1.84 7.16
N GLY A 107 3.07 -2.97 7.56
CA GLY A 107 2.75 -3.64 8.82
C GLY A 107 3.02 -2.75 10.03
N GLN A 108 4.10 -1.94 10.00
CA GLN A 108 4.38 -0.95 11.05
C GLN A 108 3.26 0.10 11.14
N LEU A 109 2.78 0.62 10.00
CA LEU A 109 1.65 1.54 9.98
C LEU A 109 0.37 0.92 10.56
N VAL A 110 0.09 -0.34 10.25
CA VAL A 110 -1.06 -1.05 10.83
C VAL A 110 -0.95 -1.14 12.35
N ASN A 111 0.24 -1.44 12.87
CA ASN A 111 0.47 -1.51 14.32
C ASN A 111 0.35 -0.14 15.00
N ASP A 112 0.78 0.93 14.34
CA ASP A 112 0.81 2.28 14.92
C ASP A 112 -0.53 3.02 14.81
N LEU A 113 -1.32 2.74 13.77
CA LEU A 113 -2.52 3.52 13.41
C LEU A 113 -3.81 2.70 13.25
N GLY A 114 -3.74 1.37 13.22
CA GLY A 114 -4.88 0.45 13.06
C GLY A 114 -5.62 0.19 14.37
#